data_AF-A0AAE1MSJ2-F1
#
_entry.id   AF-A0AAE1MSJ2-F1
#
_cell.length_a   1.000
_cell.length_b   1.000
_cell.length_c   1.000
_cell.angle_alpha   90.00
_cell.angle_beta   90.00
_cell.angle_gamma   90.00
#
_symmetry.space_group_name_H-M   'P 1'
#
loop_
_entity.id
_entity.type
_entity.pdbx_description
1 polymer ?
#
loop_
_entity_poly.entity_id
_entity_poly.type
_entity_poly.pdbx_seq_one_letter_code
_entity_poly.pdbx_strand_id
1 'polypeptide(L)'
;MEDDIEKEGEGSGKNKNMKMMMKSEIIEGDNGNFGIRGQWLRKIMGNLQEVIFGTKLAVLFPAVPLAVAADTYHFGRAWIFALSLLGLAPLAERVSFLTEQIAYYTGPTVGGLLNATCGNATEMIIALLALRKNKINVVKFSLLGSILSNLLLVLGSSLLCGGLANLKKEQRYDRKQADVNSLLLLLGLLCHLLPLIFKYALTGDHYSVATSTLQLSRASSIVMLLAYVAYIFFQLKTHRQLYDSQEEDDEEEKAAIGFWVAFTWLVGMTLLISLLSEYVVGTIEAASESWGISVSFISIILLPIVGNAAEHAGSIIFAFKNKLDISLGVAMGSATQISMFVVPLSVIVAWIMGVKMDLDFNLLETGCLALTILVTAFTLQDGTSHYMKGVVLFLCYIVIAACFFVHKAPLSNQILGENVRFQPTKDAMAT
;
A
#
# COMPACT_ATOMS: atom_id res chain seq x y z
N MET A 1 84.66 -5.64 -30.41
CA MET A 1 84.43 -6.79 -31.29
C MET A 1 82.93 -6.87 -31.41
N GLU A 2 82.37 -5.95 -32.19
CA GLU A 2 82.07 -6.07 -33.63
C GLU A 2 80.58 -6.41 -33.72
N ASP A 3 79.73 -5.48 -34.19
CA ASP A 3 79.40 -5.25 -35.62
C ASP A 3 78.77 -6.55 -36.20
N ASP A 4 77.60 -6.58 -36.83
CA ASP A 4 77.15 -5.71 -37.92
C ASP A 4 75.75 -6.14 -38.46
N ILE A 5 75.06 -5.21 -39.14
CA ILE A 5 74.11 -5.38 -40.30
C ILE A 5 72.62 -5.77 -40.08
N GLU A 6 71.85 -4.71 -39.84
CA GLU A 6 70.73 -4.13 -40.62
C GLU A 6 70.12 -4.81 -41.89
N LYS A 7 68.79 -4.59 -42.04
CA LYS A 7 67.91 -4.49 -43.24
C LYS A 7 67.04 -5.68 -43.67
N GLU A 8 65.72 -5.53 -43.45
CA GLU A 8 64.69 -5.38 -44.50
C GLU A 8 63.28 -5.29 -43.87
N GLY A 9 62.46 -4.29 -44.25
CA GLY A 9 61.03 -4.32 -43.87
C GLY A 9 60.21 -3.01 -43.81
N GLU A 10 60.72 -1.84 -44.22
CA GLU A 10 59.87 -0.63 -44.35
C GLU A 10 59.03 -0.68 -45.64
N GLY A 11 57.85 -1.32 -45.59
CA GLY A 11 56.92 -1.34 -46.73
C GLY A 11 55.45 -1.67 -46.42
N SER A 12 55.11 -2.12 -45.20
CA SER A 12 53.78 -2.68 -44.91
C SER A 12 52.81 -1.73 -44.19
N GLY A 13 53.29 -0.61 -43.63
CA GLY A 13 52.50 0.27 -42.75
C GLY A 13 51.53 1.24 -43.45
N LYS A 14 51.91 1.81 -44.60
CA LYS A 14 51.11 2.88 -45.25
C LYS A 14 49.86 2.37 -45.97
N ASN A 15 49.89 1.15 -46.52
CA ASN A 15 48.76 0.60 -47.27
C ASN A 15 47.63 0.06 -46.38
N LYS A 16 47.91 -0.27 -45.11
CA LYS A 16 46.87 -0.69 -44.15
C LYS A 16 46.06 0.50 -43.61
N ASN A 17 46.71 1.64 -43.34
CA ASN A 17 46.03 2.82 -42.82
C ASN A 17 45.11 3.47 -43.86
N MET A 18 45.50 3.50 -45.14
CA MET A 18 44.64 4.06 -46.20
C MET A 18 43.42 3.17 -46.50
N LYS A 19 43.55 1.85 -46.38
CA LYS A 19 42.42 0.89 -46.51
C LYS A 19 41.48 0.91 -45.30
N MET A 20 41.94 1.32 -44.12
CA MET A 20 41.07 1.55 -42.96
C MET A 20 40.29 2.86 -43.08
N MET A 21 40.92 3.95 -43.52
CA MET A 21 40.27 5.25 -43.70
C MET A 21 39.18 5.26 -44.79
N MET A 22 39.39 4.57 -45.91
CA MET A 22 38.35 4.43 -46.94
C MET A 22 37.20 3.49 -46.54
N LYS A 23 37.40 2.61 -45.54
CA LYS A 23 36.36 1.71 -45.04
C LYS A 23 35.52 2.35 -43.93
N SER A 24 36.03 3.40 -43.27
CA SER A 24 35.27 4.20 -42.31
C SER A 24 34.35 5.23 -42.99
N GLU A 25 34.71 5.77 -44.15
CA GLU A 25 33.87 6.78 -44.84
C GLU A 25 32.72 6.21 -45.69
N ILE A 26 32.71 4.91 -46.01
CA ILE A 26 31.66 4.31 -46.86
C ILE A 26 30.49 3.71 -46.04
N ILE A 27 30.58 3.68 -44.71
CA ILE A 27 29.49 3.18 -43.83
C ILE A 27 28.77 4.33 -43.08
N GLU A 28 29.09 5.58 -43.39
CA GLU A 28 28.38 6.78 -42.87
C GLU A 28 27.44 7.43 -43.88
N GLY A 29 26.98 6.67 -44.87
CA GLY A 29 25.91 7.09 -45.78
C GLY A 29 24.63 6.30 -45.51
N ASP A 30 23.62 6.98 -44.95
CA ASP A 30 22.19 6.61 -45.04
C ASP A 30 21.60 5.60 -44.02
N ASN A 31 22.00 5.68 -42.75
CA ASN A 31 21.30 4.96 -41.66
C ASN A 31 21.05 5.78 -40.37
N GLY A 32 21.18 7.12 -40.45
CA GLY A 32 21.10 8.01 -39.30
C GLY A 32 19.72 8.07 -38.62
N ASN A 33 18.63 7.74 -39.31
CA ASN A 33 17.28 7.87 -38.75
C ASN A 33 16.63 6.52 -38.34
N PHE A 34 17.16 5.39 -38.82
CA PHE A 34 16.62 4.05 -38.50
C PHE A 34 17.30 3.42 -37.27
N GLY A 35 18.60 3.71 -37.05
CA GLY A 35 19.35 3.23 -35.88
C GLY A 35 18.95 3.89 -34.55
N ILE A 36 18.65 5.20 -34.57
CA ILE A 36 18.25 5.97 -33.37
C ILE A 36 16.85 5.55 -32.91
N ARG A 37 15.91 5.38 -33.84
CA ARG A 37 14.56 4.85 -33.54
C ARG A 37 14.63 3.42 -32.99
N GLY A 38 15.51 2.57 -33.53
CA GLY A 38 15.71 1.20 -33.04
C GLY A 38 16.31 1.12 -31.63
N GLN A 39 17.28 1.98 -31.30
CA GLN A 39 17.86 2.05 -29.94
C GLN A 39 16.88 2.64 -28.93
N TRP A 40 16.13 3.69 -29.33
CA TRP A 40 15.09 4.28 -28.50
C TRP A 40 13.93 3.31 -28.23
N LEU A 41 13.48 2.58 -29.27
CA LEU A 41 12.48 1.51 -29.13
C LEU A 41 12.99 0.36 -28.27
N ARG A 42 14.25 -0.07 -28.43
CA ARG A 42 14.85 -1.10 -27.55
C ARG A 42 14.93 -0.64 -26.10
N LYS A 43 15.25 0.64 -25.85
CA LYS A 43 15.28 1.21 -24.50
C LYS A 43 13.87 1.32 -23.89
N ILE A 44 12.87 1.71 -24.68
CA ILE A 44 11.46 1.72 -24.25
C ILE A 44 10.97 0.29 -23.98
N MET A 45 11.29 -0.65 -24.86
CA MET A 45 10.86 -2.04 -24.74
C MET A 45 11.54 -2.73 -23.55
N GLY A 46 12.81 -2.41 -23.27
CA GLY A 46 13.50 -2.83 -22.06
C GLY A 46 12.87 -2.25 -20.79
N ASN A 47 12.56 -0.94 -20.79
CA ASN A 47 11.86 -0.30 -19.67
C ASN A 47 10.44 -0.88 -19.48
N LEU A 48 9.74 -1.19 -20.56
CA LEU A 48 8.41 -1.80 -20.52
C LEU A 48 8.45 -3.22 -19.97
N GLN A 49 9.47 -3.99 -20.36
CA GLN A 49 9.70 -5.33 -19.84
C GLN A 49 10.00 -5.30 -18.34
N GLU A 50 10.88 -4.40 -17.90
CA GLU A 50 11.23 -4.26 -16.49
C GLU A 50 10.04 -3.81 -15.65
N VAL A 51 9.30 -2.79 -16.13
CA VAL A 51 8.17 -2.23 -15.40
C VAL A 51 6.98 -3.18 -15.40
N ILE A 52 6.53 -3.70 -16.54
CA ILE A 52 5.29 -4.50 -16.59
C ILE A 52 5.53 -5.98 -16.31
N PHE A 53 6.60 -6.56 -16.86
CA PHE A 53 6.87 -7.99 -16.81
C PHE A 53 7.89 -8.40 -15.74
N GLY A 54 8.52 -7.46 -15.05
CA GLY A 54 9.48 -7.73 -13.97
C GLY A 54 8.85 -8.30 -12.69
N THR A 55 7.52 -8.34 -12.59
CA THR A 55 6.79 -8.83 -11.41
C THR A 55 6.09 -10.17 -11.67
N LYS A 56 6.03 -11.04 -10.65
CA LYS A 56 5.22 -12.27 -10.70
C LYS A 56 3.72 -11.96 -10.80
N LEU A 57 3.30 -10.76 -10.38
CA LEU A 57 1.94 -10.26 -10.55
C LEU A 57 1.64 -9.79 -11.99
N ALA A 58 2.60 -9.90 -12.91
CA ALA A 58 2.43 -9.53 -14.32
C ALA A 58 1.20 -10.22 -14.95
N VAL A 59 0.90 -11.44 -14.49
CA VAL A 59 -0.25 -12.25 -14.91
C VAL A 59 -1.59 -11.54 -14.66
N LEU A 60 -1.66 -10.62 -13.70
CA LEU A 60 -2.88 -9.88 -13.36
C LEU A 60 -3.06 -8.57 -14.15
N PHE A 61 -2.03 -8.07 -14.84
CA PHE A 61 -2.16 -6.84 -15.64
C PHE A 61 -3.27 -6.87 -16.70
N PRO A 62 -3.55 -7.99 -17.38
CA PRO A 62 -4.69 -8.08 -18.30
C PRO A 62 -6.04 -7.73 -17.64
N ALA A 63 -6.17 -7.84 -16.32
CA ALA A 63 -7.38 -7.42 -15.60
C ALA A 63 -7.65 -5.90 -15.72
N VAL A 64 -6.62 -5.07 -15.90
CA VAL A 64 -6.76 -3.61 -16.06
C VAL A 64 -7.54 -3.24 -17.33
N PRO A 65 -7.10 -3.60 -18.56
CA PRO A 65 -7.88 -3.32 -19.76
C PRO A 65 -9.21 -4.09 -19.79
N LEU A 66 -9.28 -5.28 -19.17
CA LEU A 66 -10.54 -6.01 -19.06
C LEU A 66 -11.57 -5.29 -18.18
N ALA A 67 -11.15 -4.65 -17.09
CA ALA A 67 -12.03 -3.84 -16.25
C ALA A 67 -12.60 -2.64 -17.02
N VAL A 68 -11.75 -1.93 -17.77
CA VAL A 68 -12.16 -0.80 -18.62
C VAL A 68 -13.10 -1.27 -19.74
N ALA A 69 -12.80 -2.39 -20.38
CA ALA A 69 -13.68 -2.98 -21.39
C ALA A 69 -15.03 -3.40 -20.77
N ALA A 70 -15.02 -4.02 -19.59
CA ALA A 70 -16.22 -4.44 -18.89
C ALA A 70 -17.14 -3.24 -18.56
N ASP A 71 -16.57 -2.11 -18.15
CA ASP A 71 -17.31 -0.86 -17.91
C ASP A 71 -17.88 -0.27 -19.22
N THR A 72 -17.05 -0.21 -20.26
CA THR A 72 -17.43 0.34 -21.59
C THR A 72 -18.54 -0.46 -22.25
N TYR A 73 -18.52 -1.79 -22.14
CA TYR A 73 -19.52 -2.70 -22.69
C TYR A 73 -20.66 -3.02 -21.71
N HIS A 74 -20.72 -2.33 -20.56
CA HIS A 74 -21.78 -2.48 -19.55
C HIS A 74 -21.99 -3.92 -19.06
N PHE A 75 -20.90 -4.63 -18.78
CA PHE A 75 -20.94 -5.94 -18.12
C PHE A 75 -21.52 -5.82 -16.70
N GLY A 76 -21.87 -6.96 -16.11
CA GLY A 76 -22.38 -7.01 -14.74
C GLY A 76 -21.43 -6.31 -13.75
N ARG A 77 -21.98 -5.43 -12.90
CA ARG A 77 -21.20 -4.60 -11.97
C ARG A 77 -20.29 -5.41 -11.04
N ALA A 78 -20.69 -6.62 -10.65
CA ALA A 78 -19.85 -7.52 -9.86
C ALA A 78 -18.58 -7.98 -10.60
N TRP A 79 -18.64 -8.13 -11.92
CA TRP A 79 -17.47 -8.44 -12.75
C TRP A 79 -16.54 -7.24 -12.90
N ILE A 80 -17.10 -6.05 -13.08
CA ILE A 80 -16.32 -4.79 -13.09
C ILE A 80 -15.57 -4.66 -11.76
N PHE A 81 -16.25 -4.90 -10.64
CA PHE A 81 -15.64 -4.91 -9.32
C PHE A 81 -14.48 -5.92 -9.22
N ALA A 82 -14.72 -7.18 -9.60
CA ALA A 82 -13.72 -8.24 -9.52
C ALA A 82 -12.47 -7.95 -10.38
N LEU A 83 -12.68 -7.52 -11.63
CA LEU A 83 -11.59 -7.21 -12.56
C LEU A 83 -10.80 -5.99 -12.09
N SER A 84 -11.49 -4.96 -11.57
CA SER A 84 -10.83 -3.78 -11.03
C SER A 84 -10.01 -4.12 -9.79
N LEU A 85 -10.56 -4.94 -8.89
CA LEU A 85 -9.86 -5.43 -7.70
C LEU A 85 -8.62 -6.25 -8.10
N LEU A 86 -8.74 -7.19 -9.05
CA LEU A 86 -7.58 -7.95 -9.53
C LEU A 86 -6.53 -7.06 -10.21
N GLY A 87 -6.96 -6.05 -10.97
CA GLY A 87 -6.07 -5.11 -11.66
C GLY A 87 -5.32 -4.17 -10.71
N LEU A 88 -5.85 -3.88 -9.52
CA LEU A 88 -5.19 -3.03 -8.53
C LEU A 88 -3.94 -3.70 -7.92
N ALA A 89 -3.93 -5.03 -7.76
CA ALA A 89 -2.80 -5.74 -7.14
C ALA A 89 -1.46 -5.52 -7.85
N PRO A 90 -1.33 -5.76 -9.17
CA PRO A 90 -0.07 -5.46 -9.88
C PRO A 90 0.22 -3.97 -9.95
N LEU A 91 -0.80 -3.09 -10.01
CA LEU A 91 -0.56 -1.65 -10.05
C LEU A 91 0.04 -1.12 -8.74
N ALA A 92 -0.49 -1.55 -7.60
CA ALA A 92 0.01 -1.18 -6.27
C ALA A 92 1.48 -1.59 -6.11
N GLU A 93 1.82 -2.81 -6.53
CA GLU A 93 3.20 -3.31 -6.50
C GLU A 93 4.15 -2.51 -7.37
N ARG A 94 3.70 -2.10 -8.56
CA ARG A 94 4.53 -1.31 -9.46
C ARG A 94 4.69 0.13 -8.99
N VAL A 95 3.68 0.72 -8.36
CA VAL A 95 3.81 2.03 -7.71
C VAL A 95 4.86 1.99 -6.60
N SER A 96 4.85 0.95 -5.75
CA SER A 96 5.86 0.77 -4.70
C SER A 96 7.27 0.65 -5.30
N PHE A 97 7.47 -0.22 -6.30
CA PHE A 97 8.74 -0.34 -7.03
C PHE A 97 9.20 0.99 -7.65
N LEU A 98 8.33 1.68 -8.38
CA LEU A 98 8.68 2.95 -9.03
C LEU A 98 9.05 4.05 -8.02
N THR A 99 8.43 4.02 -6.84
CA THR A 99 8.73 4.92 -5.72
C THR A 99 10.14 4.67 -5.19
N GLU A 100 10.52 3.41 -5.00
CA GLU A 100 11.87 3.00 -4.63
C GLU A 100 12.91 3.40 -5.69
N GLN A 101 12.59 3.18 -6.99
CA GLN A 101 13.47 3.61 -8.09
C GLN A 101 13.73 5.12 -8.10
N ILE A 102 12.73 5.93 -7.74
CA ILE A 102 12.89 7.39 -7.61
C ILE A 102 13.71 7.74 -6.36
N ALA A 103 13.53 6.99 -5.27
CA ALA A 103 14.22 7.24 -3.99
C ALA A 103 15.75 7.23 -4.15
N TYR A 104 16.31 6.34 -4.98
CA TYR A 104 17.75 6.30 -5.32
C TYR A 104 18.30 7.63 -5.86
N TYR A 105 17.48 8.46 -6.50
CA TYR A 105 17.89 9.74 -7.09
C TYR A 105 17.59 10.94 -6.19
N THR A 106 16.68 10.81 -5.22
CA THR A 106 16.18 11.94 -4.42
C THR A 106 16.86 12.08 -3.04
N GLY A 107 17.71 11.12 -2.68
CA GLY A 107 18.40 11.06 -1.39
C GLY A 107 17.50 10.58 -0.24
N PRO A 108 18.08 10.26 0.93
CA PRO A 108 17.37 9.50 1.98
C PRO A 108 16.12 10.21 2.54
N THR A 109 16.17 11.52 2.75
CA THR A 109 15.03 12.25 3.33
C THR A 109 13.85 12.35 2.36
N VAL A 110 14.10 12.75 1.11
CA VAL A 110 13.03 12.90 0.11
C VAL A 110 12.54 11.53 -0.35
N GLY A 111 13.45 10.57 -0.53
CA GLY A 111 13.12 9.19 -0.86
C GLY A 111 12.27 8.53 0.23
N GLY A 112 12.62 8.72 1.51
CA GLY A 112 11.82 8.20 2.62
C GLY A 112 10.42 8.83 2.70
N LEU A 113 10.28 10.13 2.44
CA LEU A 113 8.97 10.79 2.39
C LEU A 113 8.13 10.34 1.18
N LEU A 114 8.79 10.13 0.03
CA LEU A 114 8.16 9.60 -1.18
C LEU A 114 7.66 8.17 -0.91
N ASN A 115 8.47 7.33 -0.28
CA ASN A 115 8.11 5.97 0.09
C ASN A 115 6.91 5.95 1.06
N ALA A 116 6.95 6.81 2.08
CA ALA A 116 5.85 6.95 3.03
C ALA A 116 4.52 7.36 2.38
N THR A 117 4.57 8.22 1.35
CA THR A 117 3.37 8.75 0.69
C THR A 117 2.87 7.82 -0.42
N CYS A 118 3.76 7.42 -1.33
CA CYS A 118 3.43 6.62 -2.50
C CYS A 118 3.29 5.13 -2.20
N GLY A 119 3.94 4.62 -1.14
CA GLY A 119 3.77 3.24 -0.69
C GLY A 119 2.33 2.90 -0.30
N ASN A 120 1.61 3.87 0.28
CA ASN A 120 0.19 3.75 0.65
C ASN A 120 -0.75 4.50 -0.32
N ALA A 121 -0.29 4.78 -1.55
CA ALA A 121 -1.06 5.58 -2.50
C ALA A 121 -2.40 4.91 -2.85
N THR A 122 -2.41 3.59 -2.98
CA THR A 122 -3.60 2.81 -3.34
C THR A 122 -4.71 3.00 -2.30
N GLU A 123 -4.37 2.83 -1.02
CA GLU A 123 -5.26 2.97 0.13
C GLU A 123 -5.79 4.40 0.22
N MET A 124 -4.89 5.39 0.08
CA MET A 124 -5.24 6.80 0.13
C MET A 124 -6.19 7.19 -1.01
N ILE A 125 -5.94 6.72 -2.24
CA ILE A 125 -6.78 7.01 -3.41
C ILE A 125 -8.17 6.38 -3.23
N ILE A 126 -8.24 5.11 -2.82
CA ILE A 126 -9.52 4.43 -2.55
C ILE A 126 -10.29 5.16 -1.45
N ALA A 127 -9.63 5.54 -0.35
CA ALA A 127 -10.23 6.28 0.75
C ALA A 127 -10.79 7.64 0.29
N LEU A 128 -10.02 8.42 -0.47
CA LEU A 128 -10.46 9.72 -0.97
C LEU A 128 -11.65 9.61 -1.93
N LEU A 129 -11.64 8.63 -2.85
CA LEU A 129 -12.75 8.42 -3.78
C LEU A 129 -14.01 7.91 -3.06
N ALA A 130 -13.85 7.03 -2.07
CA ALA A 130 -14.95 6.59 -1.21
C ALA A 130 -15.55 7.76 -0.39
N LEU A 131 -14.70 8.62 0.17
CA LEU A 131 -15.13 9.85 0.85
C LEU A 131 -15.90 10.78 -0.08
N ARG A 132 -15.43 10.99 -1.32
CA ARG A 132 -16.11 11.79 -2.34
C ARG A 132 -17.50 11.26 -2.70
N LYS A 133 -17.70 9.95 -2.60
CA LYS A 133 -19.00 9.27 -2.80
C LYS A 133 -19.80 9.10 -1.50
N ASN A 134 -19.41 9.78 -0.40
CA ASN A 134 -20.01 9.68 0.94
C ASN A 134 -20.05 8.25 1.53
N LYS A 135 -19.14 7.37 1.10
CA LYS A 135 -19.04 5.98 1.57
C LYS A 135 -18.11 5.86 2.76
N ILE A 136 -18.46 6.54 3.86
CA ILE A 136 -17.63 6.61 5.09
C ILE A 136 -17.28 5.22 5.62
N ASN A 137 -18.24 4.29 5.59
CA ASN A 137 -18.01 2.93 6.06
C ASN A 137 -16.95 2.21 5.23
N VAL A 138 -16.95 2.37 3.90
CA VAL A 138 -15.93 1.78 3.02
C VAL A 138 -14.54 2.31 3.39
N VAL A 139 -14.43 3.62 3.66
CA VAL A 139 -13.17 4.27 4.07
C VAL A 139 -12.65 3.71 5.39
N LYS A 140 -13.50 3.69 6.42
CA LYS A 140 -13.13 3.17 7.74
C LYS A 140 -12.69 1.71 7.63
N PHE A 141 -13.53 0.90 7.01
CA PHE A 141 -13.30 -0.54 6.89
C PHE A 141 -12.06 -0.87 6.05
N SER A 142 -11.82 -0.17 4.94
CA SER A 142 -10.62 -0.41 4.12
C SER A 142 -9.33 -0.05 4.85
N LEU A 143 -9.29 1.10 5.53
CA LEU A 143 -8.09 1.53 6.25
C LEU A 143 -7.82 0.67 7.49
N LEU A 144 -8.86 0.31 8.24
CA LEU A 144 -8.75 -0.65 9.35
C LEU A 144 -8.24 -1.99 8.84
N GLY A 145 -8.85 -2.49 7.77
CA GLY A 145 -8.49 -3.75 7.14
C GLY A 145 -7.03 -3.78 6.68
N SER A 146 -6.49 -2.68 6.16
CA SER A 146 -5.06 -2.60 5.81
C SER A 146 -4.14 -2.68 7.02
N ILE A 147 -4.50 -2.07 8.16
CA ILE A 147 -3.75 -2.24 9.41
C ILE A 147 -3.78 -3.72 9.85
N LEU A 148 -4.96 -4.35 9.84
CA LEU A 148 -5.12 -5.76 10.20
C LEU A 148 -4.35 -6.69 9.26
N SER A 149 -4.42 -6.42 7.95
CA SER A 149 -3.71 -7.17 6.92
C SER A 149 -2.20 -7.08 7.15
N ASN A 150 -1.65 -5.89 7.37
CA ASN A 150 -0.21 -5.74 7.51
C ASN A 150 0.33 -6.39 8.79
N LEU A 151 -0.38 -6.23 9.91
CA LEU A 151 0.05 -6.78 11.20
C LEU A 151 -0.18 -8.28 11.35
N LEU A 152 -1.23 -8.85 10.76
CA LEU A 152 -1.56 -10.27 10.93
C LEU A 152 -1.29 -11.10 9.68
N LEU A 153 -1.77 -10.66 8.52
CA LEU A 153 -1.64 -11.43 7.28
C LEU A 153 -0.21 -11.33 6.73
N VAL A 154 0.28 -10.12 6.48
CA VAL A 154 1.61 -9.88 5.90
C VAL A 154 2.69 -10.36 6.84
N LEU A 155 2.71 -9.83 8.07
CA LEU A 155 3.68 -10.26 9.08
C LEU A 155 3.53 -11.76 9.43
N GLY A 156 2.31 -12.26 9.62
CA GLY A 156 2.11 -13.66 9.97
C GLY A 156 2.59 -14.62 8.88
N SER A 157 2.26 -14.34 7.62
CA SER A 157 2.75 -15.15 6.49
C SER A 157 4.25 -15.01 6.28
N SER A 158 4.85 -13.84 6.49
CA SER A 158 6.30 -13.66 6.35
C SER A 158 7.07 -14.41 7.45
N LEU A 159 6.64 -14.33 8.71
CA LEU A 159 7.23 -15.12 9.81
C LEU A 159 7.03 -16.63 9.61
N LEU A 160 5.87 -17.04 9.09
CA LEU A 160 5.58 -18.45 8.78
C LEU A 160 6.52 -18.97 7.69
N CYS A 161 6.53 -18.29 6.55
CA CYS A 161 7.33 -18.66 5.39
C CYS A 161 8.84 -18.58 5.67
N GLY A 162 9.29 -17.49 6.30
CA GLY A 162 10.68 -17.32 6.72
C GLY A 162 11.14 -18.38 7.73
N GLY A 163 10.28 -18.70 8.71
CA GLY A 163 10.54 -19.74 9.70
C GLY A 163 10.57 -21.15 9.11
N LEU A 164 9.72 -21.45 8.12
CA LEU A 164 9.74 -22.72 7.40
C LEU A 164 10.97 -22.86 6.50
N ALA A 165 11.36 -21.79 5.81
CA ALA A 165 12.56 -21.79 4.98
C ALA A 165 13.85 -21.94 5.81
N ASN A 166 13.85 -21.42 7.03
CA ASN A 166 15.00 -21.38 7.92
C ASN A 166 14.85 -22.26 9.17
N LEU A 167 14.17 -23.42 9.06
CA LEU A 167 13.89 -24.35 10.17
C LEU A 167 15.10 -24.73 11.04
N LYS A 168 16.31 -24.71 10.48
CA LYS A 168 17.56 -25.12 11.16
C LYS A 168 18.32 -23.96 11.79
N LYS A 169 17.86 -22.72 11.62
CA LYS A 169 18.52 -21.50 12.10
C LYS A 169 17.61 -20.77 13.07
N GLU A 170 18.18 -20.28 14.16
CA GLU A 170 17.47 -19.32 15.01
C GLU A 170 17.43 -17.97 14.27
N GLN A 171 16.23 -17.49 13.93
CA GLN A 171 16.09 -16.20 13.27
C GLN A 171 15.94 -15.11 14.35
N ARG A 172 16.78 -14.08 14.27
CA ARG A 172 16.75 -12.91 15.17
C ARG A 172 16.56 -11.64 14.35
N TYR A 173 16.02 -10.61 14.98
CA TYR A 173 15.84 -9.27 14.40
C TYR A 173 16.07 -8.20 15.47
N ASP A 174 16.47 -6.99 15.05
CA ASP A 174 16.54 -5.81 15.91
C ASP A 174 15.13 -5.30 16.22
N ARG A 175 14.84 -5.19 17.51
CA ARG A 175 13.53 -4.80 18.01
C ARG A 175 13.30 -3.30 18.00
N LYS A 176 14.34 -2.47 17.88
CA LYS A 176 14.21 -1.01 18.06
C LYS A 176 13.17 -0.39 17.12
N GLN A 177 13.17 -0.77 15.84
CA GLN A 177 12.18 -0.29 14.87
C GLN A 177 10.77 -0.83 15.20
N ALA A 178 10.68 -2.10 15.57
CA ALA A 178 9.42 -2.74 15.93
C ALA A 178 8.80 -2.10 17.19
N ASP A 179 9.61 -1.77 18.19
CA ASP A 179 9.17 -1.15 19.43
C ASP A 179 8.62 0.27 19.18
N VAL A 180 9.32 1.10 18.38
CA VAL A 180 8.85 2.45 18.01
C VAL A 180 7.51 2.39 17.26
N ASN A 181 7.39 1.51 16.27
CA ASN A 181 6.15 1.30 15.52
C ASN A 181 5.01 0.80 16.43
N SER A 182 5.30 -0.13 17.35
CA SER A 182 4.30 -0.64 18.30
C SER A 182 3.77 0.47 19.23
N LEU A 183 4.64 1.37 19.69
CA LEU A 183 4.24 2.52 20.51
C LEU A 183 3.32 3.49 19.74
N LEU A 184 3.64 3.75 18.47
CA LEU A 184 2.80 4.59 17.61
C LEU A 184 1.44 3.94 17.30
N LEU A 185 1.42 2.63 17.04
CA LEU A 185 0.18 1.87 16.86
C LEU A 185 -0.67 1.89 18.13
N LEU A 186 -0.08 1.76 19.32
CA LEU A 186 -0.80 1.90 20.59
C LEU A 186 -1.37 3.31 20.81
N LEU A 187 -0.64 4.36 20.40
CA LEU A 187 -1.16 5.73 20.40
C LEU A 187 -2.34 5.88 19.42
N GLY A 188 -2.23 5.30 18.22
CA GLY A 188 -3.32 5.23 17.26
C GLY A 188 -4.55 4.51 17.83
N LEU A 189 -4.34 3.37 18.48
CA LEU A 189 -5.41 2.62 19.16
C LEU A 189 -6.10 3.44 20.24
N LEU A 190 -5.35 4.17 21.08
CA LEU A 190 -5.93 5.07 22.07
C LEU A 190 -6.83 6.12 21.43
N CYS A 191 -6.40 6.68 20.30
CA CYS A 191 -7.17 7.68 19.55
C CYS A 191 -8.46 7.13 18.93
N HIS A 192 -8.55 5.83 18.66
CA HIS A 192 -9.77 5.16 18.20
C HIS A 192 -10.66 4.73 19.37
N LEU A 193 -10.05 4.22 20.45
CA LEU A 193 -10.77 3.75 21.64
C LEU A 193 -11.49 4.89 22.37
N LEU A 194 -10.89 6.08 22.46
CA LEU A 194 -11.49 7.19 23.19
C LEU A 194 -12.84 7.64 22.61
N PRO A 195 -12.99 7.93 21.30
CA PRO A 195 -14.29 8.21 20.69
C PRO A 195 -15.32 7.09 20.92
N LEU A 196 -14.90 5.82 20.83
CA LEU A 196 -15.78 4.68 21.08
C LEU A 196 -16.27 4.64 22.53
N ILE A 197 -15.36 4.73 23.50
CA ILE A 197 -15.69 4.71 24.93
C ILE A 197 -16.58 5.91 25.26
N PHE A 198 -16.26 7.08 24.71
CA PHE A 198 -17.01 8.31 24.93
C PHE A 198 -18.48 8.19 24.48
N LYS A 199 -18.72 7.52 23.34
CA LYS A 199 -20.07 7.21 22.85
C LYS A 199 -20.88 6.33 23.81
N TYR A 200 -20.24 5.39 24.52
CA TYR A 200 -20.93 4.51 25.48
C TYR A 200 -21.00 5.07 26.91
N ALA A 201 -20.02 5.88 27.30
CA ALA A 201 -19.91 6.42 28.64
C ALA A 201 -20.82 7.63 28.88
N LEU A 202 -21.11 8.41 27.83
CA LEU A 202 -22.02 9.55 27.95
C LEU A 202 -23.48 9.12 27.87
N THR A 203 -24.22 9.42 28.92
CA THR A 203 -25.68 9.44 28.91
C THR A 203 -26.16 10.84 28.50
N GLY A 204 -26.69 10.98 27.29
CA GLY A 204 -27.24 12.23 26.76
C GLY A 204 -27.93 12.02 25.42
N ASP A 205 -28.56 13.05 24.88
CA ASP A 205 -29.23 12.97 23.58
C ASP A 205 -28.25 12.55 22.47
N HIS A 206 -28.69 11.66 21.58
CA HIS A 206 -27.86 11.09 20.50
C HIS A 206 -27.12 12.16 19.67
N TYR A 207 -27.74 13.33 19.48
CA TYR A 207 -27.14 14.43 18.72
C TYR A 207 -25.93 15.07 19.42
N SER A 208 -25.99 15.26 20.75
CA SER A 208 -24.90 15.88 21.50
C SER A 208 -23.71 14.92 21.59
N VAL A 209 -23.97 13.63 21.85
CA VAL A 209 -22.98 12.56 21.88
C VAL A 209 -22.26 12.45 20.52
N ALA A 210 -23.00 12.44 19.41
CA ALA A 210 -22.41 12.37 18.06
C ALA A 210 -21.53 13.58 17.75
N THR A 211 -21.96 14.78 18.15
CA THR A 211 -21.20 16.02 17.92
C THR A 211 -19.88 16.02 18.68
N SER A 212 -19.92 15.64 19.95
CA SER A 212 -18.71 15.55 20.79
C SER A 212 -17.78 14.42 20.34
N THR A 213 -18.31 13.28 19.90
CA THR A 213 -17.53 12.16 19.32
C THR A 213 -16.77 12.61 18.07
N LEU A 214 -17.43 13.38 17.19
CA LEU A 214 -16.81 13.93 15.99
C LEU A 214 -15.73 14.97 16.32
N GLN A 215 -15.96 15.85 17.29
CA GLN A 215 -14.96 16.84 17.75
C GLN A 215 -13.74 16.15 18.35
N LEU A 216 -13.95 15.13 19.20
CA LEU A 216 -12.87 14.33 19.77
C LEU A 216 -12.08 13.62 18.68
N SER A 217 -12.75 13.04 17.69
CA SER A 217 -12.11 12.37 16.55
C SER A 217 -11.23 13.33 15.72
N ARG A 218 -11.67 14.57 15.52
CA ARG A 218 -10.88 15.61 14.83
C ARG A 218 -9.65 16.01 15.66
N ALA A 219 -9.81 16.19 16.96
CA ALA A 219 -8.70 16.50 17.86
C ALA A 219 -7.67 15.36 17.90
N SER A 220 -8.13 14.12 18.04
CA SER A 220 -7.30 12.91 17.95
C SER A 220 -6.57 12.82 16.62
N SER A 221 -7.23 13.15 15.51
CA SER A 221 -6.59 13.13 14.18
C SER A 221 -5.43 14.13 14.07
N ILE A 222 -5.58 15.33 14.64
CA ILE A 222 -4.49 16.32 14.68
C ILE A 222 -3.32 15.78 15.51
N VAL A 223 -3.58 15.19 16.68
CA VAL A 223 -2.53 14.59 17.53
C VAL A 223 -1.80 13.47 16.79
N MET A 224 -2.52 12.59 16.11
CA MET A 224 -1.93 11.50 15.33
C MET A 224 -1.02 12.02 14.20
N LEU A 225 -1.47 13.04 13.46
CA LEU A 225 -0.66 13.66 12.40
C LEU A 225 0.60 14.34 12.95
N LEU A 226 0.49 15.04 14.09
CA LEU A 226 1.66 15.64 14.75
C LEU A 226 2.65 14.56 15.22
N ALA A 227 2.15 13.46 15.80
CA ALA A 227 2.98 12.32 16.18
C ALA A 227 3.64 11.67 14.94
N TYR A 228 2.93 11.60 13.81
CA TYR A 228 3.50 11.10 12.56
C TYR A 228 4.59 12.01 11.99
N VAL A 229 4.42 13.34 12.04
CA VAL A 229 5.47 14.29 11.63
C VAL A 229 6.70 14.16 12.54
N ALA A 230 6.50 14.02 13.85
CA ALA A 230 7.58 13.76 14.79
C ALA A 230 8.27 12.41 14.50
N TYR A 231 7.51 11.38 14.14
CA TYR A 231 8.02 10.07 13.72
C TYR A 231 8.86 10.17 12.44
N ILE A 232 8.39 10.88 11.40
CA ILE A 232 9.15 11.09 10.17
C ILE A 232 10.45 11.86 10.45
N PHE A 233 10.42 12.87 11.32
CA PHE A 233 11.63 13.56 11.75
C PHE A 233 12.59 12.64 12.52
N PHE A 234 12.05 11.76 13.36
CA PHE A 234 12.82 10.74 14.07
C PHE A 234 13.49 9.76 13.12
N GLN A 235 12.72 9.21 12.17
CA GLN A 235 13.14 8.22 11.19
C GLN A 235 14.18 8.78 10.21
N LEU A 236 13.94 9.96 9.63
CA LEU A 236 14.76 10.48 8.54
C LEU A 236 15.95 11.33 8.99
N LYS A 237 15.94 11.82 10.24
CA LYS A 237 16.95 12.78 10.72
C LYS A 237 17.65 12.35 12.00
N THR A 238 16.94 12.22 13.12
CA THR A 238 17.62 12.05 14.42
C THR A 238 18.12 10.64 14.66
N HIS A 239 17.41 9.62 14.19
CA HIS A 239 17.72 8.22 14.41
C HIS A 239 17.78 7.44 13.09
N ARG A 240 18.28 8.08 12.04
CA ARG A 240 18.40 7.50 10.70
C ARG A 240 19.16 6.17 10.70
N GLN A 241 20.16 6.03 11.57
CA GLN A 241 20.93 4.79 11.76
C GLN A 241 20.08 3.56 12.15
N LEU A 242 18.91 3.75 12.78
CA LEU A 242 18.00 2.64 13.11
C LEU A 242 17.28 2.09 11.87
N TYR A 243 17.28 2.85 10.76
CA TYR A 243 16.55 2.54 9.53
C TYR A 243 17.49 2.34 8.34
N ASP A 244 18.67 2.98 8.31
CA ASP A 244 19.70 2.83 7.26
C ASP A 244 20.45 1.49 7.34
N SER A 245 20.64 0.92 8.54
CA SER A 245 21.43 -0.32 8.74
C SER A 245 20.79 -1.58 8.13
N GLN A 246 19.68 -1.42 7.41
CA GLN A 246 18.92 -2.50 6.78
C GLN A 246 19.30 -2.71 5.30
N GLU A 247 20.06 -1.79 4.69
CA GLU A 247 20.42 -1.80 3.25
C GLU A 247 21.89 -2.17 2.98
N GLU A 248 22.75 -2.34 3.99
CA GLU A 248 24.22 -2.43 3.79
C GLU A 248 24.75 -3.77 3.23
N ASP A 249 23.90 -4.80 3.07
CA ASP A 249 24.33 -6.16 2.65
C ASP A 249 23.89 -6.57 1.23
N ASP A 250 23.25 -5.68 0.47
CA ASP A 250 22.98 -5.91 -0.97
C ASP A 250 24.00 -5.10 -1.81
N GLU A 251 24.77 -5.81 -2.64
CA GLU A 251 25.70 -5.23 -3.62
C GLU A 251 25.09 -3.99 -4.28
N GLU A 252 25.67 -2.79 -4.09
CA GLU A 252 25.23 -1.48 -4.63
C GLU A 252 24.09 -1.60 -5.66
N GLU A 253 22.84 -1.74 -5.19
CA GLU A 253 21.71 -1.92 -6.10
C GLU A 253 21.51 -0.59 -6.82
N LYS A 254 22.02 -0.52 -8.05
CA LYS A 254 21.85 0.65 -8.90
C LYS A 254 20.42 0.68 -9.38
N ALA A 255 19.82 1.87 -9.38
CA ALA A 255 18.50 2.09 -9.96
C ALA A 255 18.39 1.44 -11.35
N ALA A 256 17.44 0.53 -11.49
CA ALA A 256 17.20 -0.24 -12.70
C ALA A 256 16.73 0.65 -13.86
N ILE A 257 16.07 1.77 -13.53
CA ILE A 257 15.50 2.71 -14.50
C ILE A 257 15.85 4.16 -14.15
N GLY A 258 15.97 5.01 -15.17
CA GLY A 258 16.29 6.43 -14.98
C GLY A 258 15.14 7.23 -14.34
N PHE A 259 15.47 8.25 -13.55
CA PHE A 259 14.54 9.11 -12.81
C PHE A 259 13.28 9.54 -13.60
N TRP A 260 13.44 10.16 -14.76
CA TRP A 260 12.31 10.67 -15.55
C TRP A 260 11.39 9.57 -16.08
N VAL A 261 11.95 8.39 -16.35
CA VAL A 261 11.19 7.21 -16.76
C VAL A 261 10.39 6.69 -15.57
N ALA A 262 11.03 6.53 -14.41
CA ALA A 262 10.38 6.09 -13.18
C ALA A 262 9.23 7.04 -12.78
N PHE A 263 9.49 8.35 -12.81
CA PHE A 263 8.49 9.37 -12.51
C PHE A 263 7.28 9.34 -13.47
N THR A 264 7.53 9.23 -14.78
CA THR A 264 6.45 9.16 -15.79
C THR A 264 5.59 7.91 -15.59
N TRP A 265 6.22 6.76 -15.35
CA TRP A 265 5.50 5.54 -15.03
C TRP A 265 4.74 5.63 -13.71
N LEU A 266 5.30 6.26 -12.68
CA LEU A 266 4.65 6.43 -11.38
C LEU A 266 3.34 7.21 -11.55
N VAL A 267 3.37 8.33 -12.28
CA VAL A 267 2.17 9.12 -12.58
C VAL A 267 1.16 8.28 -13.38
N GLY A 268 1.62 7.57 -14.41
CA GLY A 268 0.75 6.71 -15.23
C GLY A 268 0.06 5.61 -14.42
N MET A 269 0.79 4.87 -13.59
CA MET A 269 0.22 3.83 -12.73
C MET A 269 -0.72 4.42 -11.68
N THR A 270 -0.39 5.57 -11.11
CA THR A 270 -1.27 6.26 -10.15
C THR A 270 -2.60 6.67 -10.78
N LEU A 271 -2.60 7.12 -12.04
CA LEU A 271 -3.83 7.43 -12.78
C LEU A 271 -4.68 6.19 -13.05
N LEU A 272 -4.04 5.06 -13.40
CA LEU A 272 -4.73 3.78 -13.59
C LEU A 272 -5.32 3.26 -12.27
N ILE A 273 -4.60 3.39 -11.15
CA ILE A 273 -5.12 3.07 -9.81
C ILE A 273 -6.32 3.94 -9.50
N SER A 274 -6.26 5.25 -9.77
CA SER A 274 -7.39 6.16 -9.59
C SER A 274 -8.62 5.72 -10.38
N LEU A 275 -8.45 5.36 -11.66
CA LEU A 275 -9.52 4.85 -12.51
C LEU A 275 -10.14 3.55 -11.95
N LEU A 276 -9.32 2.54 -11.66
CA LEU A 276 -9.82 1.27 -11.11
C LEU A 276 -10.43 1.44 -9.71
N SER A 277 -9.88 2.33 -8.89
CA SER A 277 -10.44 2.66 -7.58
C SER A 277 -11.82 3.31 -7.71
N GLU A 278 -12.04 4.14 -8.74
CA GLU A 278 -13.36 4.70 -9.01
C GLU A 278 -14.38 3.60 -9.33
N TYR A 279 -13.99 2.60 -10.11
CA TYR A 279 -14.80 1.42 -10.41
C TYR A 279 -15.06 0.57 -9.17
N VAL A 280 -14.04 0.23 -8.39
CA VAL A 280 -14.16 -0.53 -7.13
C VAL A 280 -15.15 0.16 -6.20
N VAL A 281 -14.93 1.44 -5.91
CA VAL A 281 -15.82 2.20 -5.03
C VAL A 281 -17.21 2.32 -5.66
N GLY A 282 -17.34 2.49 -6.98
CA GLY A 282 -18.63 2.62 -7.66
C GLY A 282 -19.47 1.33 -7.72
N THR A 283 -18.83 0.17 -7.61
CA THR A 283 -19.47 -1.14 -7.82
C THR A 283 -19.52 -2.02 -6.56
N ILE A 284 -18.92 -1.57 -5.45
CA ILE A 284 -18.82 -2.35 -4.20
C ILE A 284 -20.17 -2.84 -3.65
N GLU A 285 -21.23 -2.02 -3.67
CA GLU A 285 -22.55 -2.47 -3.18
C GLU A 285 -23.17 -3.49 -4.13
N ALA A 286 -23.04 -3.30 -5.44
CA ALA A 286 -23.56 -4.25 -6.42
C ALA A 286 -22.81 -5.60 -6.35
N ALA A 287 -21.49 -5.58 -6.08
CA ALA A 287 -20.72 -6.78 -5.81
C ALA A 287 -21.17 -7.46 -4.50
N SER A 288 -21.40 -6.67 -3.44
CA SER A 288 -21.94 -7.16 -2.16
C SER A 288 -23.28 -7.88 -2.33
N GLU A 289 -24.23 -7.27 -3.04
CA GLU A 289 -25.53 -7.87 -3.33
C GLU A 289 -25.42 -9.14 -4.18
N SER A 290 -24.61 -9.09 -5.25
CA SER A 290 -24.45 -10.22 -6.18
C SER A 290 -23.73 -11.42 -5.55
N TRP A 291 -22.77 -11.19 -4.66
CA TRP A 291 -21.98 -12.26 -4.02
C TRP A 291 -22.57 -12.71 -2.68
N GLY A 292 -23.54 -11.98 -2.13
CA GLY A 292 -24.17 -12.30 -0.85
C GLY A 292 -23.25 -12.11 0.37
N ILE A 293 -22.20 -11.29 0.23
CA ILE A 293 -21.24 -10.96 1.29
C ILE A 293 -21.34 -9.48 1.66
N SER A 294 -21.08 -9.12 2.91
CA SER A 294 -21.27 -7.74 3.39
C SER A 294 -20.23 -6.76 2.82
N VAL A 295 -20.62 -5.50 2.62
CA VAL A 295 -19.68 -4.42 2.25
C VAL A 295 -18.55 -4.30 3.29
N SER A 296 -18.86 -4.51 4.58
CA SER A 296 -17.85 -4.55 5.64
C SER A 296 -16.81 -5.63 5.41
N PHE A 297 -17.22 -6.87 5.10
CA PHE A 297 -16.29 -7.95 4.78
C PHE A 297 -15.44 -7.64 3.54
N ILE A 298 -16.07 -7.14 2.47
CA ILE A 298 -15.34 -6.74 1.25
C ILE A 298 -14.29 -5.69 1.58
N SER A 299 -14.65 -4.65 2.34
CA SER A 299 -13.77 -3.55 2.67
C SER A 299 -12.67 -3.91 3.69
N ILE A 300 -12.96 -4.68 4.74
CA ILE A 300 -11.98 -5.04 5.78
C ILE A 300 -11.04 -6.16 5.32
N ILE A 301 -11.52 -7.10 4.52
CA ILE A 301 -10.75 -8.31 4.17
C ILE A 301 -10.24 -8.26 2.72
N LEU A 302 -11.13 -8.09 1.73
CA LEU A 302 -10.74 -8.25 0.32
C LEU A 302 -9.93 -7.08 -0.23
N LEU A 303 -10.35 -5.84 0.04
CA LEU A 303 -9.65 -4.64 -0.46
C LEU A 303 -8.18 -4.60 0.01
N PRO A 304 -7.88 -4.77 1.31
CA PRO A 304 -6.50 -4.73 1.82
C PRO A 304 -5.56 -5.80 1.28
N ILE A 305 -6.08 -7.00 0.99
CA ILE A 305 -5.25 -8.08 0.40
C ILE A 305 -4.67 -7.62 -0.95
N VAL A 306 -5.46 -6.88 -1.72
CA VAL A 306 -5.05 -6.36 -3.01
C VAL A 306 -4.22 -5.09 -2.87
N GLY A 307 -4.65 -4.15 -2.04
CA GLY A 307 -3.92 -2.89 -1.82
C GLY A 307 -2.50 -3.12 -1.32
N ASN A 308 -2.34 -4.03 -0.36
CA ASN A 308 -1.06 -4.36 0.25
C ASN A 308 -0.34 -5.52 -0.45
N ALA A 309 -0.76 -5.96 -1.64
CA ALA A 309 -0.20 -7.14 -2.31
C ALA A 309 1.32 -7.01 -2.55
N ALA A 310 1.78 -5.80 -2.82
CA ALA A 310 3.18 -5.43 -2.96
C ALA A 310 3.99 -5.72 -1.69
N GLU A 311 3.55 -5.11 -0.59
CA GLU A 311 4.15 -5.22 0.73
C GLU A 311 4.10 -6.67 1.22
N HIS A 312 3.01 -7.37 0.91
CA HIS A 312 2.82 -8.78 1.23
C HIS A 312 3.88 -9.65 0.56
N ALA A 313 4.04 -9.51 -0.76
CA ALA A 313 5.02 -10.27 -1.52
C ALA A 313 6.46 -9.92 -1.10
N GLY A 314 6.77 -8.63 -0.94
CA GLY A 314 8.08 -8.15 -0.53
C GLY A 314 8.48 -8.67 0.85
N SER A 315 7.60 -8.51 1.85
CA SER A 315 7.82 -8.96 3.22
C SER A 315 8.09 -10.47 3.29
N ILE A 316 7.31 -11.29 2.57
CA ILE A 316 7.54 -12.73 2.48
C ILE A 316 8.92 -13.03 1.86
N ILE A 317 9.28 -12.40 0.75
CA ILE A 317 10.56 -12.62 0.07
C ILE A 317 11.74 -12.29 1.00
N PHE A 318 11.70 -11.16 1.70
CA PHE A 318 12.74 -10.77 2.65
C PHE A 318 12.83 -11.75 3.82
N ALA A 319 11.70 -12.19 4.36
CA ALA A 319 11.69 -13.19 5.42
C ALA A 319 12.25 -14.55 4.96
N PHE A 320 11.97 -14.98 3.72
CA PHE A 320 12.59 -16.16 3.10
C PHE A 320 14.11 -16.03 3.02
N LYS A 321 14.60 -14.85 2.61
CA LYS A 321 16.03 -14.51 2.55
C LYS A 321 16.67 -14.29 3.94
N ASN A 322 15.95 -14.55 5.03
CA ASN A 322 16.41 -14.35 6.40
C ASN A 322 16.73 -12.88 6.74
N LYS A 323 16.12 -11.92 6.02
CA LYS A 323 16.18 -10.48 6.29
C LYS A 323 14.92 -10.05 7.02
N LEU A 324 14.76 -10.54 8.25
CA LEU A 324 13.54 -10.30 9.02
C LEU A 324 13.35 -8.83 9.38
N ASP A 325 14.42 -8.09 9.66
CA ASP A 325 14.35 -6.65 9.97
C ASP A 325 13.62 -5.87 8.87
N ILE A 326 13.95 -6.12 7.60
CA ILE A 326 13.30 -5.50 6.44
C ILE A 326 11.82 -5.94 6.37
N SER A 327 11.56 -7.23 6.56
CA SER A 327 10.19 -7.78 6.55
C SER A 327 9.29 -7.14 7.61
N LEU A 328 9.80 -6.97 8.84
CA LEU A 328 9.11 -6.29 9.93
C LEU A 328 8.95 -4.79 9.64
N GLY A 329 10.00 -4.15 9.12
CA GLY A 329 10.00 -2.74 8.73
C GLY A 329 8.91 -2.43 7.70
N VAL A 330 8.76 -3.26 6.66
CA VAL A 330 7.71 -3.14 5.64
C VAL A 330 6.33 -3.29 6.28
N ALA A 331 6.07 -4.41 6.97
CA ALA A 331 4.74 -4.71 7.51
C ALA A 331 4.30 -3.72 8.60
N MET A 332 5.15 -3.47 9.59
CA MET A 332 4.83 -2.60 10.72
C MET A 332 4.91 -1.12 10.34
N GLY A 333 5.87 -0.74 9.50
CA GLY A 333 6.01 0.63 9.01
C GLY A 333 4.77 1.05 8.22
N SER A 334 4.29 0.20 7.32
CA SER A 334 3.05 0.47 6.58
C SER A 334 1.83 0.55 7.50
N ALA A 335 1.66 -0.41 8.42
CA ALA A 335 0.58 -0.35 9.41
C ALA A 335 0.59 0.95 10.25
N THR A 336 1.78 1.39 10.70
CA THR A 336 1.96 2.66 11.41
C THR A 336 1.63 3.86 10.53
N GLN A 337 2.04 3.86 9.25
CA GLN A 337 1.72 4.93 8.31
C GLN A 337 0.21 5.02 8.06
N ILE A 338 -0.45 3.89 7.80
CA ILE A 338 -1.91 3.88 7.60
C ILE A 338 -2.63 4.39 8.86
N SER A 339 -2.24 3.88 10.03
CA SER A 339 -2.82 4.28 11.31
C SER A 339 -2.59 5.76 11.63
N MET A 340 -1.34 6.24 11.59
CA MET A 340 -0.96 7.56 12.11
C MET A 340 -1.01 8.68 11.07
N PHE A 341 -1.09 8.34 9.78
CA PHE A 341 -1.16 9.30 8.69
C PHE A 341 -2.44 9.16 7.87
N VAL A 342 -2.68 8.02 7.22
CA VAL A 342 -3.78 7.91 6.22
C VAL A 342 -5.17 8.02 6.87
N VAL A 343 -5.40 7.34 8.00
CA VAL A 343 -6.65 7.42 8.76
C VAL A 343 -6.95 8.85 9.24
N PRO A 344 -6.06 9.53 10.01
CA PRO A 344 -6.36 10.87 10.49
C PRO A 344 -6.39 11.90 9.35
N LEU A 345 -5.59 11.73 8.29
CA LEU A 345 -5.69 12.57 7.09
C LEU A 345 -7.09 12.45 6.46
N SER A 346 -7.64 11.25 6.39
CA SER A 346 -9.00 11.01 5.86
C SER A 346 -10.07 11.75 6.67
N VAL A 347 -9.93 11.80 8.00
CA VAL A 347 -10.84 12.58 8.88
C VAL A 347 -10.71 14.09 8.63
N ILE A 348 -9.49 14.61 8.45
CA ILE A 348 -9.26 16.03 8.16
C ILE A 348 -9.81 16.39 6.77
N VAL A 349 -9.56 15.57 5.76
CA VAL A 349 -10.11 15.78 4.40
C VAL A 349 -11.63 15.73 4.42
N ALA A 350 -12.23 14.77 5.13
CA ALA A 350 -13.68 14.71 5.32
C ALA A 350 -14.21 15.99 5.98
N TRP A 351 -13.51 16.52 6.99
CA TRP A 351 -13.88 17.77 7.64
C TRP A 351 -13.87 18.95 6.66
N ILE A 352 -12.83 19.09 5.83
CA ILE A 352 -12.75 20.13 4.79
C ILE A 352 -13.89 19.99 3.77
N MET A 353 -14.26 18.75 3.42
CA MET A 353 -15.35 18.44 2.49
C MET A 353 -16.75 18.60 3.10
N GLY A 354 -16.87 18.89 4.39
CA GLY A 354 -18.16 18.96 5.09
C GLY A 354 -18.79 17.58 5.40
N VAL A 355 -18.03 16.50 5.26
CA VAL A 355 -18.46 15.13 5.56
C VAL A 355 -18.15 14.81 7.03
N LYS A 356 -19.13 14.23 7.73
CA LYS A 356 -19.01 13.88 9.16
C LYS A 356 -18.38 12.49 9.35
N MET A 357 -17.12 12.33 8.96
CA MET A 357 -16.34 11.15 9.30
C MET A 357 -15.70 11.33 10.69
N ASP A 358 -15.92 10.37 11.58
CA ASP A 358 -15.30 10.28 12.91
C ASP A 358 -14.38 9.04 13.00
N LEU A 359 -13.71 8.87 14.14
CA LEU A 359 -12.86 7.73 14.46
C LEU A 359 -13.58 6.65 15.28
N ASP A 360 -14.91 6.67 15.33
CA ASP A 360 -15.69 5.58 15.94
C ASP A 360 -15.92 4.48 14.91
N PHE A 361 -15.20 3.37 15.03
CA PHE A 361 -15.29 2.24 14.11
C PHE A 361 -16.31 1.19 14.57
N ASN A 362 -17.04 1.44 15.67
CA ASN A 362 -17.81 0.46 16.44
C ASN A 362 -16.94 -0.52 17.24
N LEU A 363 -17.62 -1.31 18.08
CA LEU A 363 -17.00 -2.15 19.10
C LEU A 363 -16.24 -3.33 18.50
N LEU A 364 -16.80 -3.97 17.47
CA LEU A 364 -16.19 -5.17 16.87
C LEU A 364 -14.87 -4.80 16.19
N GLU A 365 -14.90 -3.79 15.34
CA GLU A 365 -13.78 -3.28 14.57
C GLU A 365 -12.66 -2.76 15.46
N THR A 366 -13.00 -1.92 16.44
CA THR A 366 -12.00 -1.37 17.38
C THR A 366 -11.44 -2.47 18.28
N GLY A 367 -12.27 -3.45 18.66
CA GLY A 367 -11.83 -4.64 19.39
C GLY A 367 -10.84 -5.50 18.60
N CYS A 368 -11.11 -5.74 17.32
CA CYS A 368 -10.20 -6.44 16.41
C CYS A 368 -8.88 -5.68 16.23
N LEU A 369 -8.92 -4.36 16.09
CA LEU A 369 -7.71 -3.53 16.03
C LEU A 369 -6.90 -3.63 17.32
N ALA A 370 -7.55 -3.52 18.47
CA ALA A 370 -6.91 -3.63 19.78
C ALA A 370 -6.20 -4.98 19.93
N LEU A 371 -6.93 -6.07 19.66
CA LEU A 371 -6.39 -7.43 19.75
C LEU A 371 -5.21 -7.62 18.80
N THR A 372 -5.31 -7.10 17.57
CA THR A 372 -4.26 -7.21 16.55
C THR A 372 -2.98 -6.51 16.98
N ILE A 373 -3.07 -5.27 17.44
CA ILE A 373 -1.91 -4.50 17.90
C ILE A 373 -1.28 -5.19 19.11
N LEU A 374 -2.09 -5.65 20.08
CA LEU A 374 -1.58 -6.32 21.27
C LEU A 374 -0.90 -7.66 20.95
N VAL A 375 -1.57 -8.54 20.19
CA VAL A 375 -0.99 -9.85 19.82
C VAL A 375 0.29 -9.66 19.01
N THR A 376 0.34 -8.69 18.11
CA THR A 376 1.55 -8.38 17.34
C THR A 376 2.68 -7.88 18.24
N ALA A 377 2.40 -6.92 19.13
CA ALA A 377 3.39 -6.39 20.07
C ALA A 377 3.96 -7.49 20.99
N PHE A 378 3.11 -8.38 21.52
CA PHE A 378 3.55 -9.52 22.32
C PHE A 378 4.37 -10.54 21.51
N THR A 379 3.95 -10.81 20.27
CA THR A 379 4.65 -11.75 19.38
C THR A 379 6.08 -11.28 19.08
N LEU A 380 6.29 -9.96 19.04
CA LEU A 380 7.58 -9.34 18.72
C LEU A 380 8.44 -8.98 19.96
N GLN A 381 7.97 -9.30 21.16
CA GLN A 381 8.56 -8.83 22.42
C GLN A 381 9.89 -9.51 22.80
N ASP A 382 10.31 -10.56 22.12
CA ASP A 382 11.51 -11.34 22.46
C ASP A 382 12.60 -11.27 21.39
N GLY A 383 12.36 -10.61 20.25
CA GLY A 383 13.38 -10.38 19.21
C GLY A 383 13.80 -11.63 18.42
N THR A 384 13.05 -12.72 18.58
CA THR A 384 13.29 -13.97 17.86
C THR A 384 12.09 -14.31 16.99
N SER A 385 12.32 -15.05 15.90
CA SER A 385 11.26 -15.52 15.01
C SER A 385 11.34 -17.03 14.83
N HIS A 386 10.17 -17.65 14.79
CA HIS A 386 9.98 -19.05 14.42
C HIS A 386 8.60 -19.20 13.76
N TYR A 387 8.43 -20.25 12.95
CA TYR A 387 7.23 -20.43 12.13
C TYR A 387 5.93 -20.40 12.95
N MET A 388 5.94 -20.88 14.20
CA MET A 388 4.74 -20.89 15.06
C MET A 388 4.21 -19.49 15.37
N LYS A 389 5.05 -18.46 15.48
CA LYS A 389 4.58 -17.06 15.62
C LYS A 389 3.79 -16.63 14.39
N GLY A 390 4.32 -16.97 13.21
CA GLY A 390 3.64 -16.73 11.95
C GLY A 390 2.31 -17.47 11.84
N VAL A 391 2.25 -18.74 12.24
CA VAL A 391 1.00 -19.52 12.30
C VAL A 391 -0.04 -18.82 13.17
N VAL A 392 0.32 -18.40 14.37
CA VAL A 392 -0.62 -17.75 15.30
C VAL A 392 -1.17 -16.46 14.71
N LEU A 393 -0.32 -15.56 14.21
CA LEU A 393 -0.76 -14.31 13.59
C LEU A 393 -1.67 -14.55 12.38
N PHE A 394 -1.29 -15.49 11.51
CA PHE A 394 -2.09 -15.86 10.34
C PHE A 394 -3.46 -16.45 10.73
N LEU A 395 -3.51 -17.32 11.74
CA LEU A 395 -4.77 -17.85 12.26
C LEU A 395 -5.64 -16.77 12.92
N CYS A 396 -5.04 -15.80 13.63
CA CYS A 396 -5.77 -14.64 14.14
C CYS A 396 -6.44 -13.87 12.99
N TYR A 397 -5.75 -13.66 11.86
CA TYR A 397 -6.35 -13.02 10.69
C TYR A 397 -7.53 -13.82 10.14
N ILE A 398 -7.40 -15.15 10.00
CA ILE A 398 -8.49 -16.03 9.52
C ILE A 398 -9.70 -15.96 10.44
N VAL A 399 -9.49 -15.99 11.77
CA VAL A 399 -10.60 -15.91 12.74
C VAL A 399 -11.32 -14.56 12.65
N ILE A 400 -10.57 -13.47 12.52
CA ILE A 400 -11.15 -12.13 12.32
C ILE A 400 -11.92 -12.08 10.99
N ALA A 401 -11.35 -12.61 9.90
CA ALA A 401 -12.01 -12.68 8.60
C ALA A 401 -13.31 -13.49 8.67
N ALA A 402 -13.31 -14.64 9.34
CA ALA A 402 -14.50 -15.44 9.58
C ALA A 402 -15.55 -14.69 10.40
N CYS A 403 -15.14 -13.91 11.40
CA CYS A 403 -16.03 -13.06 12.18
C CYS A 403 -16.75 -12.03 11.30
N PHE A 404 -16.02 -11.29 10.47
CA PHE A 404 -16.61 -10.32 9.54
C PHE A 404 -17.43 -10.96 8.42
N PHE A 405 -17.10 -12.20 8.01
CA PHE A 405 -17.87 -12.94 7.03
C PHE A 405 -19.26 -13.33 7.56
N VAL A 406 -19.32 -13.77 8.83
CA VAL A 406 -20.56 -14.11 9.51
C VAL A 406 -21.34 -12.85 9.90
N HIS A 407 -20.64 -11.74 10.17
CA HIS A 407 -21.25 -10.45 10.47
C HIS A 407 -21.95 -9.85 9.23
N LYS A 408 -23.21 -10.22 9.04
CA LYS A 408 -24.12 -9.60 8.07
C LYS A 408 -24.70 -8.33 8.70
N ALA A 409 -23.94 -7.25 8.77
CA ALA A 409 -24.53 -5.95 9.07
C ALA A 409 -25.49 -5.55 7.92
N PRO A 410 -26.81 -5.39 8.15
CA PRO A 410 -27.64 -4.70 7.20
C PRO A 410 -27.25 -3.22 7.17
N LEU A 411 -27.13 -2.62 5.99
CA LEU A 411 -26.83 -1.20 5.78
C LEU A 411 -28.00 -0.26 6.21
N SER A 412 -28.88 -0.71 7.10
CA SER A 412 -30.11 -0.02 7.50
C SER A 412 -30.06 0.32 8.99
N ASN A 413 -29.59 1.53 9.30
CA ASN A 413 -30.06 2.37 10.43
C ASN A 413 -29.38 3.76 10.46
N GLN A 414 -29.22 4.41 9.30
CA GLN A 414 -28.96 5.86 9.23
C GLN A 414 -29.96 6.62 8.34
N ILE A 415 -30.97 5.95 7.78
CA ILE A 415 -32.07 6.58 7.04
C ILE A 415 -33.38 6.37 7.81
N LEU A 416 -33.46 6.89 9.02
CA LEU A 416 -34.72 7.34 9.63
C LEU A 416 -34.40 8.58 10.46
N GLY A 417 -34.00 9.64 9.75
CA GLY A 417 -34.32 10.98 10.21
C GLY A 417 -35.84 11.06 10.27
N GLU A 418 -36.38 11.21 11.47
CA GLU A 418 -37.78 11.42 11.76
C GLU A 418 -38.38 12.50 10.84
N ASN A 419 -39.05 12.07 9.77
CA ASN A 419 -40.24 12.76 9.31
C ASN A 419 -41.42 12.17 10.07
N VAL A 420 -41.52 12.49 11.36
CA VAL A 420 -42.80 12.40 12.09
C VAL A 420 -43.70 13.47 11.50
N ARG A 421 -44.34 13.13 10.38
CA ARG A 421 -45.47 13.87 9.85
C ARG A 421 -46.62 13.54 10.79
N PHE A 422 -46.88 14.44 11.75
CA PHE A 422 -48.09 14.40 12.56
C PHE A 422 -49.29 14.27 11.61
N GLN A 423 -49.92 13.09 11.60
CA GLN A 423 -51.29 12.95 11.13
C GLN A 423 -52.19 13.57 12.20
N PRO A 424 -53.06 14.55 11.88
CA PRO A 424 -54.06 14.98 12.83
C PRO A 424 -55.07 13.85 12.98
N THR A 425 -55.20 13.33 14.20
CA THR A 425 -56.27 12.44 14.62
C THR A 425 -57.61 13.16 14.44
N LYS A 426 -58.32 12.83 13.36
CA LYS A 426 -59.78 12.93 13.33
C LYS A 426 -60.29 11.67 13.99
N ASP A 427 -60.65 11.76 15.27
CA ASP A 427 -61.70 10.96 15.92
C ASP A 427 -61.85 11.42 17.36
N ALA A 428 -62.57 12.53 17.52
CA ALA A 428 -63.19 12.95 18.78
C ALA A 428 -64.50 13.70 18.46
N MET A 429 -65.45 12.99 17.85
CA MET A 429 -66.87 13.33 17.85
C MET A 429 -67.66 12.02 17.77
N ALA A 430 -67.93 11.42 18.93
CA ALA A 430 -69.11 10.60 19.21
C ALA A 430 -69.03 10.07 20.65
N THR A 431 -69.63 10.82 21.57
CA THR A 431 -70.57 10.43 22.65
C THR A 431 -70.46 11.38 23.82
#